data_AF-A0A3B9ACV0-F1
#
_entry.id   AF-A0A3B9ACV0-F1
#
_cell.length_a   1.000
_cell.length_b   1.000
_cell.length_c   1.000
_cell.angle_alpha   90.00
_cell.angle_beta   90.00
_cell.angle_gamma   90.00
#
_symmetry.space_group_name_H-M   'P 1'
#
loop_
_entity.id
_entity.type
_entity.pdbx_description
1 polymer ?
#
loop_
_entity_poly.entity_id
_entity_poly.type
_entity_poly.pdbx_seq_one_letter_code
_entity_poly.pdbx_strand_id
1 'polypeptide(L)'
;GPVRLAELNFAQGTEALELALDPSFGGDRVLALMAGLVGMYRHAYEYRAESFMFDQLDEQKLYQSARNTEILLWRLKARTAVGARPLVLTNSLPGEPENLSFERLFGKLIALQDMMAEIVSQQNDRLINKVTQNVASMVFFPL
;
A
#
# COMPACT_ATOMS: atom_id res chain seq x y z
N GLY A 1 -8.06 -16.21 -2.84
CA GLY A 1 -8.18 -16.04 -1.38
C GLY A 1 -6.92 -15.45 -0.77
N PRO A 2 -7.01 -14.84 0.42
CA PRO A 2 -5.91 -14.14 1.06
C PRO A 2 -4.76 -15.08 1.49
N VAL A 3 -3.55 -14.53 1.57
CA VAL A 3 -2.36 -15.24 2.02
C VAL A 3 -2.40 -15.35 3.56
N ARG A 4 -2.23 -16.55 4.11
CA ARG A 4 -2.25 -16.78 5.56
C ARG A 4 -0.85 -17.14 6.04
N LEU A 5 -0.23 -16.22 6.77
CA LEU A 5 1.11 -16.40 7.32
C LEU A 5 1.04 -16.42 8.84
N ALA A 6 1.35 -17.57 9.45
CA ALA A 6 1.34 -17.72 10.90
C ALA A 6 2.39 -16.81 11.58
N GLU A 7 3.51 -16.57 10.90
CA GLU A 7 4.60 -15.69 11.34
C GLU A 7 4.16 -14.23 11.51
N LEU A 8 3.08 -13.83 10.85
CA LEU A 8 2.47 -12.50 10.97
C LEU A 8 1.22 -12.51 11.86
N ASN A 9 1.02 -13.56 12.68
CA ASN A 9 -0.22 -13.79 13.43
C ASN A 9 -1.48 -13.73 12.55
N PHE A 10 -1.34 -14.16 11.29
CA PHE A 10 -2.38 -14.08 10.26
C PHE A 10 -2.87 -12.67 9.90
N ALA A 11 -2.13 -11.62 10.29
CA ALA A 11 -2.39 -10.26 9.81
C ALA A 11 -2.28 -10.20 8.28
N GLN A 12 -3.13 -9.40 7.67
CA GLN A 12 -3.25 -9.29 6.21
C GLN A 12 -3.48 -7.84 5.78
N GLY A 13 -3.21 -7.56 4.50
CA GLY A 13 -3.51 -6.25 3.93
C GLY A 13 -2.90 -5.12 4.76
N THR A 14 -3.74 -4.18 5.16
CA THR A 14 -3.32 -3.02 5.96
C THR A 14 -2.86 -3.39 7.37
N GLU A 15 -3.37 -4.45 7.99
CA GLU A 15 -2.91 -4.92 9.31
C GLU A 15 -1.45 -5.40 9.26
N ALA A 16 -1.09 -6.12 8.21
CA ALA A 16 0.30 -6.55 8.01
C ALA A 16 1.23 -5.36 7.67
N LEU A 17 0.71 -4.34 6.98
CA LEU A 17 1.44 -3.08 6.77
C LEU A 17 1.67 -2.34 8.11
N GLU A 18 0.69 -2.33 9.01
CA GLU A 18 0.86 -1.77 10.35
C GLU A 18 1.93 -2.53 11.15
N LEU A 19 1.95 -3.87 11.10
CA LEU A 19 3.04 -4.66 11.70
C LEU A 19 4.41 -4.26 11.12
N ALA A 20 4.50 -4.06 9.81
CA ALA A 20 5.75 -3.66 9.17
C ALA A 20 6.22 -2.27 9.65
N LEU A 21 5.29 -1.38 9.97
CA LEU A 21 5.56 -0.01 10.42
C LEU A 21 5.66 0.14 11.95
N ASP A 22 5.40 -0.92 12.71
CA ASP A 22 5.55 -0.93 14.16
C ASP A 22 7.03 -1.08 14.56
N PRO A 23 7.64 -0.09 15.23
CA PRO A 23 9.02 -0.17 15.69
C PRO A 23 9.31 -1.32 16.66
N SER A 24 8.29 -1.81 17.37
CA SER A 24 8.39 -2.93 18.32
C SER A 24 8.26 -4.31 17.66
N PHE A 25 7.85 -4.37 16.39
CA PHE A 25 7.72 -5.63 15.66
C PHE A 25 9.09 -6.30 15.47
N GLY A 26 9.27 -7.47 16.07
CA GLY A 26 10.53 -8.22 16.02
C GLY A 26 10.62 -9.26 14.90
N GLY A 27 9.57 -9.41 14.07
CA GLY A 27 9.53 -10.39 12.98
C GLY A 27 10.18 -9.91 11.68
N ASP A 28 10.01 -10.68 10.60
CA ASP A 28 10.46 -10.27 9.27
C ASP A 28 9.60 -9.12 8.74
N ARG A 29 10.17 -7.91 8.83
CA ARG A 29 9.51 -6.67 8.42
C ARG A 29 9.31 -6.56 6.91
N VAL A 30 10.23 -7.14 6.12
CA VAL A 30 10.11 -7.14 4.66
C VAL A 30 9.00 -8.09 4.25
N LEU A 31 8.90 -9.26 4.90
CA LEU A 31 7.78 -10.17 4.72
C LEU A 31 6.45 -9.51 5.09
N ALA A 32 6.36 -8.85 6.25
CA ALA A 32 5.15 -8.14 6.69
C ALA A 32 4.73 -7.06 5.67
N LEU A 33 5.70 -6.28 5.19
CA LEU A 33 5.48 -5.24 4.20
C LEU A 33 4.95 -5.81 2.88
N MET A 34 5.60 -6.86 2.36
CA MET A 34 5.24 -7.48 1.08
C MET A 34 3.91 -8.23 1.17
N ALA A 35 3.67 -8.97 2.25
CA ALA A 35 2.41 -9.66 2.49
C ALA A 35 1.26 -8.68 2.64
N GLY A 36 1.47 -7.55 3.33
CA GLY A 36 0.49 -6.48 3.46
C GLY A 36 0.16 -5.80 2.14
N LEU A 37 1.19 -5.40 1.38
CA LEU A 37 1.01 -4.74 0.09
C LEU A 37 0.31 -5.64 -0.94
N VAL A 38 0.79 -6.87 -1.09
CA VAL A 38 0.19 -7.86 -2.00
C VAL A 38 -1.21 -8.25 -1.53
N GLY A 39 -1.41 -8.44 -0.23
CA GLY A 39 -2.72 -8.76 0.34
C GLY A 39 -3.75 -7.67 0.07
N MET A 40 -3.37 -6.41 0.27
CA MET A 40 -4.21 -5.24 0.02
C MET A 40 -4.56 -5.10 -1.45
N TYR A 41 -3.60 -5.22 -2.37
CA TYR A 41 -3.89 -5.19 -3.80
C TYR A 41 -4.80 -6.35 -4.19
N ARG A 42 -4.50 -7.57 -3.77
CA ARG A 42 -5.39 -8.69 -4.08
C ARG A 42 -6.79 -8.47 -3.54
N HIS A 43 -6.95 -7.85 -2.37
CA HIS A 43 -8.28 -7.52 -1.86
C HIS A 43 -8.99 -6.42 -2.68
N ALA A 44 -8.27 -5.40 -3.13
CA ALA A 44 -8.81 -4.35 -3.99
C ALA A 44 -9.34 -4.90 -5.33
N TYR A 45 -8.74 -5.98 -5.83
CA TYR A 45 -9.21 -6.74 -7.01
C TYR A 45 -10.09 -7.94 -6.64
N GLU A 46 -10.72 -7.92 -5.45
CA GLU A 46 -11.64 -8.95 -4.96
C GLU A 46 -11.08 -10.39 -4.93
N TYR A 47 -9.76 -10.53 -4.81
CA TYR A 47 -9.01 -11.78 -4.90
C TYR A 47 -9.22 -12.55 -6.20
N ARG A 48 -9.70 -11.89 -7.26
CA ARG A 48 -9.91 -12.50 -8.57
C ARG A 48 -8.57 -12.58 -9.30
N ALA A 49 -8.30 -13.76 -9.87
CA ALA A 49 -7.10 -13.98 -10.67
C ALA A 49 -7.27 -13.47 -12.11
N GLU A 50 -8.51 -13.43 -12.58
CA GLU A 50 -8.91 -12.95 -13.90
C GLU A 50 -10.15 -12.07 -13.73
N SER A 51 -10.15 -10.90 -14.37
CA SER A 51 -11.30 -10.01 -14.41
C SER A 51 -11.86 -10.06 -15.82
N PHE A 52 -13.07 -10.60 -15.99
CA PHE A 52 -13.78 -10.54 -17.26
C PHE A 52 -14.48 -9.18 -17.41
N MET A 53 -14.77 -8.79 -18.65
CA MET A 53 -15.40 -7.49 -19.00
C MET A 53 -16.74 -7.21 -18.27
N PHE A 54 -17.37 -8.22 -17.67
CA PHE A 54 -18.65 -8.11 -16.94
C PHE A 54 -18.53 -8.22 -15.42
N ASP A 55 -17.33 -8.50 -14.89
CA ASP A 55 -17.10 -8.51 -13.44
C ASP A 55 -16.85 -7.08 -12.96
N GLN A 56 -17.81 -6.54 -12.20
CA GLN A 56 -17.69 -5.20 -11.64
C GLN A 56 -16.74 -5.21 -10.46
N LEU A 57 -15.52 -4.68 -10.66
CA LEU A 57 -14.64 -4.31 -9.57
C LEU A 57 -15.22 -3.11 -8.82
N ASP A 58 -14.73 -2.89 -7.60
CA ASP A 58 -15.09 -1.74 -6.77
C ASP A 58 -14.07 -0.61 -6.97
N GLU A 59 -14.51 0.48 -7.62
CA GLU A 59 -13.69 1.66 -7.88
C GLU A 59 -13.14 2.31 -6.60
N GLN A 60 -13.90 2.25 -5.50
CA GLN A 60 -13.51 2.85 -4.23
C GLN A 60 -12.38 2.05 -3.58
N LYS A 61 -12.40 0.72 -3.67
CA LYS A 61 -11.31 -0.13 -3.15
C LYS A 61 -10.01 0.08 -3.91
N LEU A 62 -10.08 0.21 -5.24
CA LEU A 62 -8.91 0.52 -6.07
C LEU A 62 -8.31 1.88 -5.70
N TYR A 63 -9.15 2.91 -5.58
CA TYR A 63 -8.72 4.25 -5.14
C TYR A 63 -8.09 4.21 -3.74
N GLN A 64 -8.72 3.53 -2.78
CA GLN A 64 -8.19 3.40 -1.42
C GLN A 64 -6.85 2.65 -1.41
N SER A 65 -6.65 1.65 -2.27
CA SER A 65 -5.37 0.95 -2.39
C SER A 65 -4.24 1.86 -2.90
N ALA A 66 -4.56 2.80 -3.79
CA ALA A 66 -3.63 3.83 -4.25
C ALA A 66 -3.24 4.76 -3.10
N ARG A 67 -4.23 5.25 -2.34
CA ARG A 67 -4.00 6.11 -1.17
C ARG A 67 -3.20 5.39 -0.08
N ASN A 68 -3.50 4.12 0.21
CA ASN A 68 -2.74 3.32 1.16
C ASN A 68 -1.29 3.11 0.72
N THR A 69 -1.04 2.97 -0.59
CA THR A 69 0.33 2.88 -1.12
C THR A 69 1.10 4.20 -0.92
N GLU A 70 0.44 5.33 -1.09
CA GLU A 70 1.02 6.66 -0.81
C GLU A 70 1.30 6.86 0.69
N ILE A 71 0.35 6.51 1.55
CA ILE A 71 0.52 6.54 3.02
C ILE A 71 1.72 5.68 3.42
N LEU A 72 1.83 4.47 2.87
CA LEU A 72 2.94 3.56 3.14
C LEU A 72 4.28 4.18 2.74
N LEU A 73 4.37 4.72 1.51
CA LEU A 73 5.60 5.37 1.02
C LEU A 73 6.00 6.54 1.93
N TRP A 74 5.03 7.37 2.33
CA TRP A 74 5.29 8.49 3.23
C TRP A 74 5.76 8.02 4.62
N ARG A 75 5.09 7.03 5.22
CA ARG A 75 5.46 6.49 6.54
C ARG A 75 6.83 5.79 6.54
N LEU A 76 7.21 5.15 5.43
CA LEU A 76 8.56 4.57 5.27
C LEU A 76 9.65 5.64 5.12
N LYS A 77 9.32 6.79 4.51
CA LYS A 77 10.24 7.92 4.33
C LYS A 77 10.35 8.79 5.58
N ALA A 78 9.27 8.92 6.34
CA ALA A 78 9.21 9.72 7.55
C ALA A 78 10.18 9.17 8.60
N ARG A 79 11.28 9.88 8.85
CA ARG A 79 12.23 9.55 9.92
C ARG A 79 11.63 10.06 11.23
N THR A 80 11.22 9.16 12.09
CA THR A 80 10.57 9.49 13.38
C THR A 80 11.51 10.13 14.39
N ALA A 81 12.84 10.15 14.17
CA ALA A 81 13.78 10.99 14.93
C ALA A 81 15.03 11.36 14.11
N VAL A 82 15.70 12.45 14.50
CA VAL A 82 17.03 12.82 13.98
C VAL A 82 18.01 11.71 14.35
N GLY A 83 18.56 11.02 13.34
CA GLY A 83 19.47 9.88 13.53
C GLY A 83 18.78 8.51 13.65
N ALA A 84 17.44 8.43 13.59
CA ALA A 84 16.75 7.15 13.52
C ALA A 84 17.08 6.42 12.21
N ARG A 85 17.43 5.14 12.32
CA ARG A 85 17.54 4.26 11.15
C ARG A 85 16.15 4.00 10.59
N PRO A 86 15.99 3.92 9.26
CA PRO A 86 14.70 3.58 8.67
C PRO A 86 14.28 2.18 9.12
N LEU A 87 12.98 1.97 9.27
CA LEU A 87 12.42 0.65 9.57
C LEU A 87 12.69 -0.33 8.43
N VAL A 88 12.54 0.14 7.18
CA VAL A 88 12.92 -0.57 5.96
C VAL A 88 13.69 0.41 5.07
N LEU A 89 14.87 -0.01 4.60
CA LEU A 89 15.66 0.80 3.67
C LEU A 89 14.98 0.83 2.30
N THR A 90 14.61 2.01 1.82
CA THR A 90 13.87 2.21 0.56
C THR A 90 14.71 2.96 -0.48
N ASN A 91 15.15 4.16 -0.13
CA ASN A 91 16.06 4.99 -0.94
C ASN A 91 17.44 5.09 -0.28
N SER A 92 18.37 5.74 -0.97
CA SER A 92 19.70 6.07 -0.47
C SER A 92 19.66 6.89 0.84
N LEU A 93 20.57 6.59 1.75
CA LEU A 93 20.80 7.37 2.97
C LEU A 93 21.68 8.61 2.68
N PRO A 94 21.72 9.60 3.59
CA PRO A 94 22.60 10.76 3.42
C PRO A 94 24.06 10.30 3.35
N GLY A 95 24.77 10.69 2.29
CA GLY A 95 26.17 10.29 2.04
C GLY A 95 26.34 9.11 1.09
N GLU A 96 25.26 8.44 0.69
CA GLU A 96 25.28 7.44 -0.39
C GLU A 96 24.98 8.08 -1.76
N PRO A 97 25.39 7.44 -2.87
CA PRO A 97 24.92 7.83 -4.20
C PRO A 97 23.39 7.82 -4.25
N GLU A 98 22.81 8.87 -4.82
CA GLU A 98 21.36 9.05 -4.86
C GLU A 98 20.68 7.88 -5.60
N ASN A 99 19.74 7.23 -4.93
CA ASN A 99 18.92 6.17 -5.50
C ASN A 99 17.44 6.39 -5.15
N LEU A 100 16.68 6.83 -6.16
CA LEU A 100 15.23 7.09 -6.08
C LEU A 100 14.42 6.02 -6.82
N SER A 101 15.00 4.86 -7.09
CA SER A 101 14.32 3.78 -7.83
C SER A 101 13.06 3.30 -7.11
N PHE A 102 13.08 3.24 -5.78
CA PHE A 102 11.94 2.85 -4.96
C PHE A 102 10.79 3.87 -5.07
N GLU A 103 11.06 5.16 -4.88
CA GLU A 103 10.07 6.22 -5.10
C GLU A 103 9.47 6.16 -6.51
N ARG A 104 10.29 5.93 -7.53
CA ARG A 104 9.82 5.84 -8.92
C ARG A 104 8.94 4.62 -9.17
N LEU A 105 9.25 3.46 -8.57
CA LEU A 105 8.44 2.26 -8.68
C LEU A 105 7.11 2.41 -7.95
N PHE A 106 7.12 2.92 -6.72
CA PHE A 106 5.90 3.16 -5.95
C PHE A 106 4.99 4.22 -6.59
N GLY A 107 5.56 5.27 -7.19
CA GLY A 107 4.80 6.23 -7.98
C GLY A 107 4.06 5.59 -9.16
N LYS A 108 4.69 4.62 -9.84
CA LYS A 108 4.02 3.84 -10.91
C LYS A 108 2.89 2.95 -10.36
N LEU A 109 3.09 2.33 -9.20
CA LEU A 109 2.06 1.51 -8.56
C LEU A 109 0.84 2.35 -8.16
N ILE A 110 1.07 3.52 -7.55
CA ILE A 110 -0.01 4.47 -7.21
C ILE A 110 -0.78 4.87 -8.48
N ALA A 111 -0.06 5.29 -9.52
CA ALA A 111 -0.69 5.69 -10.79
C ALA A 111 -1.50 4.56 -11.44
N LEU A 112 -1.03 3.30 -11.36
CA LEU A 112 -1.77 2.14 -11.87
C LEU A 112 -3.09 1.95 -11.13
N GLN A 113 -3.09 2.03 -9.79
CA GLN A 113 -4.30 1.85 -9.00
C GLN A 113 -5.30 3.00 -9.20
N ASP A 114 -4.82 4.25 -9.27
CA ASP A 114 -5.67 5.40 -9.56
C ASP A 114 -6.30 5.29 -10.96
N MET A 115 -5.52 4.89 -11.97
CA MET A 115 -6.03 4.67 -13.33
C MET A 115 -7.10 3.58 -13.37
N MET A 116 -6.88 2.46 -12.68
CA MET A 116 -7.87 1.38 -12.61
C MET A 116 -9.14 1.82 -11.89
N ALA A 117 -9.02 2.61 -10.82
CA ALA A 117 -10.18 3.18 -10.15
C ALA A 117 -11.01 4.06 -11.10
N GLU A 118 -10.38 4.91 -11.91
CA GLU A 118 -11.06 5.76 -12.89
C GLU A 118 -11.72 4.96 -14.02
N ILE A 119 -11.05 3.92 -14.55
CA ILE A 119 -11.61 3.04 -15.58
C ILE A 119 -12.87 2.32 -15.05
N VAL A 120 -12.79 1.75 -13.85
CA VAL A 120 -13.89 1.03 -13.22
C VAL A 120 -15.04 1.98 -12.84
N SER A 121 -14.73 3.18 -12.35
CA SER A 121 -15.71 4.24 -12.07
C SER A 121 -16.52 4.60 -13.31
N GLN A 122 -15.86 4.74 -14.46
CA GLN A 122 -16.53 5.01 -15.74
C GLN A 122 -17.34 3.82 -16.23
N GLN A 123 -16.83 2.59 -16.07
CA GLN A 123 -17.55 1.38 -16.44
C GLN A 123 -18.81 1.15 -15.61
N ASN A 124 -18.76 1.48 -14.32
CA ASN A 124 -19.85 1.27 -13.36
C ASN A 124 -20.83 2.46 -13.27
N ASP A 125 -20.55 3.58 -13.95
CA ASP A 125 -21.25 4.87 -13.77
C ASP A 125 -21.33 5.32 -12.30
N ARG A 126 -20.24 5.12 -11.54
CA ARG A 126 -20.15 5.47 -10.11
C ARG A 126 -19.05 6.47 -9.84
N LEU A 127 -19.33 7.44 -8.97
CA LEU A 127 -18.33 8.43 -8.56
C LEU A 127 -17.40 7.88 -7.47
N ILE A 128 -16.11 8.16 -7.60
CA ILE A 128 -15.13 7.88 -6.54
C ILE A 128 -15.22 8.97 -5.48
N ASN A 129 -15.39 8.58 -4.21
CA ASN A 129 -15.28 9.52 -3.10
C ASN A 129 -13.81 9.81 -2.82
N LYS A 130 -13.33 10.93 -3.36
CA LYS A 130 -11.96 11.42 -3.17
C LYS A 130 -11.85 12.07 -1.80
N VAL A 131 -11.27 11.35 -0.84
CA VAL A 131 -10.98 11.86 0.50
C VAL A 131 -9.59 12.50 0.47
N THR A 132 -9.52 13.82 0.63
CA THR A 132 -8.28 14.54 0.86
C THR A 132 -8.04 14.68 2.37
N GLN A 133 -7.04 13.98 2.90
CA GLN A 133 -6.46 14.32 4.20
C GLN A 133 -4.95 14.51 4.06
N ASN A 134 -4.31 15.04 5.09
CA ASN A 134 -2.86 15.15 5.13
C ASN A 134 -2.24 13.75 5.32
N VAL A 135 -1.47 13.27 4.35
CA VAL A 135 -0.84 11.93 4.36
C VAL A 135 -0.01 11.71 5.63
N ALA A 136 0.50 12.81 6.22
CA ALA A 136 1.31 12.78 7.43
C ALA A 136 0.58 12.30 8.71
N SER A 137 -0.75 12.30 8.73
CA SER A 137 -1.57 11.90 9.87
C SER A 137 -2.52 10.73 9.56
N MET A 138 -2.37 10.08 8.40
CA MET A 138 -3.31 9.07 7.94
C MET A 138 -3.03 7.68 8.52
N VAL A 139 -4.10 7.04 8.99
CA VAL A 139 -4.21 5.59 9.13
C VAL A 139 -4.57 5.01 7.77
N PHE A 140 -4.20 3.75 7.50
CA PHE A 140 -4.65 3.09 6.28
C PHE A 140 -6.19 3.03 6.20
N PHE A 141 -6.72 3.24 5.00
CA PHE A 141 -8.12 2.96 4.70
C PHE A 141 -8.40 1.46 4.88
N PRO A 142 -9.58 1.09 5.40
CA PRO A 142 -9.95 -0.30 5.59
C PRO A 142 -10.13 -0.99 4.24
N LEU A 143 -9.26 -1.98 3.98
CA LEU A 143 -9.36 -2.93 2.88
C LEU A 143 -9.08 -4.32 3.45
#